data_AF-A0A974VN33-F1
#
_entry.id   AF-A0A974VN33-F1
#
_cell.length_a   1.000
_cell.length_b   1.000
_cell.length_c   1.000
_cell.angle_alpha   90.00
_cell.angle_beta   90.00
_cell.angle_gamma   90.00
#
_symmetry.space_group_name_H-M   'P 1'
#
loop_
_entity.id
_entity.type
_entity.pdbx_description
1 polymer ?
#
loop_
_entity_poly.entity_id
_entity_poly.type
_entity_poly.pdbx_seq_one_letter_code
_entity_poly.pdbx_strand_id
1 'polypeptide(L)'
;MVATTFFLGFFGASVFSALRHRGNAKPHLPQPHWFAQYAADIQDADPTSTLNLYRAALRLRTELQTDEELEWLETGNDKVLAFRRPNGWVNITNFGNNPVDLSDGDVLLTSSPLREGQLNGASTAWMKK
;
A
#
# COMPACT_ATOMS: atom_id res chain seq x y z
N MET A 1 3.77 33.80 55.17
CA MET A 1 3.86 35.10 54.46
C MET A 1 5.27 35.64 54.63
N VAL A 2 6.21 35.25 53.77
CA VAL A 2 7.44 35.98 53.41
C VAL A 2 7.78 35.56 51.98
N ALA A 3 8.19 36.54 51.18
CA ALA A 3 8.25 36.54 49.75
C ALA A 3 9.61 36.09 49.18
N THR A 4 9.55 35.62 47.92
CA THR A 4 10.51 35.89 46.82
C THR A 4 11.96 35.45 46.96
N THR A 5 12.37 34.50 46.10
CA THR A 5 13.66 34.57 45.39
C THR A 5 13.48 33.93 44.00
N PHE A 6 13.59 34.77 42.97
CA PHE A 6 13.75 34.38 41.57
C PHE A 6 15.22 33.98 41.36
N PHE A 7 15.47 32.83 40.72
CA PHE A 7 16.72 32.59 40.02
C PHE A 7 16.44 31.92 38.68
N LEU A 8 17.00 32.55 37.65
CA LEU A 8 16.97 32.20 36.23
C LEU A 8 17.90 30.99 35.99
N GLY A 9 17.47 30.01 35.21
CA GLY A 9 18.28 28.82 34.88
C GLY A 9 17.72 28.06 33.68
N PHE A 10 17.97 28.60 32.49
CA PHE A 10 17.75 27.97 31.18
C PHE A 10 18.72 26.78 31.03
N PHE A 11 18.26 25.55 30.76
CA PHE A 11 19.06 24.53 30.05
C PHE A 11 18.19 23.36 29.55
N GLY A 12 18.29 23.08 28.24
CA GLY A 12 18.18 21.72 27.71
C GLY A 12 16.88 21.32 27.02
N ALA A 13 16.52 21.98 25.92
CA ALA A 13 15.67 21.39 24.90
C ALA A 13 16.33 20.14 24.27
N SER A 14 15.47 19.24 23.76
CA SER A 14 15.75 18.30 22.67
C SER A 14 16.47 17.00 23.00
N VAL A 15 15.69 15.98 23.39
CA VAL A 15 16.04 14.55 23.27
C VAL A 15 15.51 13.98 21.95
N PHE A 16 15.65 14.72 20.84
CA PHE A 16 15.31 14.23 19.49
C PHE A 16 16.24 14.84 18.43
N SER A 17 17.57 14.73 18.62
CA SER A 17 18.53 15.19 17.61
C SER A 17 19.83 14.38 17.54
N ALA A 18 19.72 13.05 17.56
CA ALA A 18 20.90 12.20 17.35
C ALA A 18 20.56 11.02 16.44
N LEU A 19 20.57 11.29 15.12
CA LEU A 19 21.03 10.41 14.02
C LEU A 19 20.64 11.03 12.66
N ARG A 20 20.98 12.30 12.43
CA ARG A 20 21.01 12.84 11.05
C ARG A 20 22.34 12.39 10.45
N HIS A 21 22.34 11.27 9.73
CA HIS A 21 23.54 10.74 9.10
C HIS A 21 24.15 11.78 8.16
N ARG A 22 25.38 12.22 8.45
CA ARG A 22 26.20 13.00 7.50
C ARG A 22 26.56 12.07 6.35
N GLY A 23 26.17 12.40 5.12
CA GLY A 23 26.51 11.59 3.96
C GLY A 23 26.65 12.43 2.71
N ASN A 24 27.71 13.24 2.62
CA ASN A 24 28.13 13.88 1.36
C ASN A 24 28.94 12.91 0.46
N ALA A 25 28.97 11.62 0.81
CA ALA A 25 29.59 10.58 0.01
C ALA A 25 28.69 10.24 -1.17
N LYS A 26 29.27 10.18 -2.38
CA LYS A 26 28.54 9.69 -3.55
C LYS A 26 28.13 8.24 -3.31
N PRO A 27 26.88 7.85 -3.66
CA PRO A 27 26.48 6.45 -3.56
C PRO A 27 27.36 5.58 -4.46
N HIS A 28 27.62 4.34 -4.04
CA HIS A 28 28.43 3.39 -4.80
C HIS A 28 27.86 3.09 -6.20
N LEU A 29 26.53 3.27 -6.35
CA LEU A 29 25.83 3.26 -7.64
C LEU A 29 25.08 4.58 -7.82
N PRO A 30 25.10 5.18 -9.03
CA PRO A 30 24.33 6.38 -9.31
C PRO A 30 22.84 6.10 -9.13
N GLN A 31 22.15 6.93 -8.35
CA GLN A 31 20.71 6.84 -8.25
C GLN A 31 20.06 7.44 -9.50
N PRO A 32 19.09 6.75 -10.13
CA PRO A 32 18.33 7.31 -11.24
C PRO A 32 17.62 8.61 -10.85
N HIS A 33 17.46 9.53 -11.81
CA HIS A 33 16.81 10.83 -11.57
C HIS A 33 15.36 10.72 -11.04
N TRP A 34 14.66 9.64 -11.38
CA TRP A 34 13.28 9.38 -10.94
C TRP A 34 13.18 8.84 -9.51
N PHE A 35 14.27 8.38 -8.89
CA PHE A 35 14.23 7.63 -7.62
C PHE A 35 13.62 8.45 -6.47
N ALA A 36 13.93 9.74 -6.41
CA ALA A 36 13.41 10.64 -5.38
C ALA A 36 11.87 10.75 -5.38
N GLN A 37 11.22 10.49 -6.52
CA GLN A 37 9.75 10.54 -6.63
C GLN A 37 9.07 9.33 -5.98
N TYR A 38 9.81 8.24 -5.74
CA TYR A 38 9.34 7.02 -5.11
C TYR A 38 10.01 6.76 -3.76
N ALA A 39 10.60 7.80 -3.16
CA ALA A 39 11.17 7.72 -1.82
C ALA A 39 10.10 7.32 -0.80
N ALA A 40 10.52 6.62 0.26
CA ALA A 40 9.59 6.04 1.23
C ALA A 40 8.72 7.09 1.91
N ASP A 41 9.27 8.26 2.27
CA ASP A 41 8.54 9.39 2.84
C ASP A 41 7.52 10.00 1.87
N ILE A 42 7.86 10.11 0.59
CA ILE A 42 6.94 10.57 -0.47
C ILE A 42 5.78 9.58 -0.63
N GLN A 43 6.08 8.28 -0.74
CA GLN A 43 5.07 7.24 -0.88
C GLN A 43 4.22 7.08 0.39
N ASP A 44 4.80 7.27 1.58
CA ASP A 44 4.09 7.21 2.86
C ASP A 44 3.00 8.28 2.96
N ALA A 45 3.31 9.49 2.51
CA ALA A 45 2.40 10.64 2.50
C ALA A 45 1.28 10.54 1.45
N ASP A 46 1.48 9.78 0.36
CA ASP A 46 0.46 9.57 -0.68
C ASP A 46 -0.40 8.34 -0.35
N PRO A 47 -1.69 8.49 0.00
CA PRO A 47 -2.57 7.37 0.34
C PRO A 47 -2.84 6.42 -0.84
N THR A 48 -2.61 6.88 -2.08
CA THR A 48 -2.81 6.10 -3.31
C THR A 48 -1.53 5.42 -3.81
N SER A 49 -0.44 5.57 -3.07
CA SER A 49 0.87 5.05 -3.43
C SER A 49 0.94 3.52 -3.41
N THR A 50 1.92 2.97 -4.13
CA THR A 50 2.16 1.52 -4.11
C THR A 50 2.53 1.03 -2.70
N LEU A 51 3.26 1.83 -1.92
CA LEU A 51 3.58 1.49 -0.53
C LEU A 51 2.30 1.31 0.31
N ASN A 52 1.37 2.25 0.24
CA ASN A 52 0.14 2.20 1.01
C ASN A 52 -0.83 1.13 0.48
N LEU A 53 -0.84 0.84 -0.83
CA LEU A 53 -1.51 -0.32 -1.41
C LEU A 53 -1.03 -1.63 -0.77
N TYR A 54 0.29 -1.85 -0.70
CA TYR A 54 0.84 -3.09 -0.13
C TYR A 54 0.58 -3.21 1.38
N ARG A 55 0.65 -2.10 2.13
CA ARG A 55 0.29 -2.10 3.55
C ARG A 55 -1.18 -2.49 3.76
N ALA A 56 -2.09 -1.97 2.94
CA ALA A 56 -3.50 -2.36 2.97
C ALA A 56 -3.68 -3.84 2.62
N ALA A 57 -2.99 -4.33 1.57
CA ALA A 57 -3.03 -5.73 1.16
C ALA A 57 -2.52 -6.68 2.27
N LEU A 58 -1.43 -6.33 2.96
CA LEU A 58 -0.88 -7.14 4.05
C LEU A 58 -1.81 -7.20 5.26
N ARG A 59 -2.45 -6.08 5.62
CA ARG A 59 -3.48 -6.05 6.67
C ARG A 59 -4.65 -6.97 6.30
N LEU A 60 -5.22 -6.77 5.11
CA LEU A 60 -6.33 -7.62 4.62
C LEU A 60 -5.94 -9.09 4.53
N ARG A 61 -4.72 -9.41 4.09
CA ARG A 61 -4.23 -10.79 4.02
C ARG A 61 -4.25 -11.47 5.38
N THR A 62 -3.94 -10.73 6.45
CA THR A 62 -3.98 -11.25 7.82
C THR A 62 -5.42 -11.60 8.24
N GLU A 63 -6.40 -10.81 7.80
CA GLU A 63 -7.83 -11.00 8.08
C GLU A 63 -8.47 -12.09 7.19
N LEU A 64 -7.99 -12.24 5.96
CA LEU A 64 -8.53 -13.14 4.94
C LEU A 64 -7.78 -14.48 4.85
N GLN A 65 -6.82 -14.74 5.73
CA GLN A 65 -6.07 -15.99 5.71
C GLN A 65 -7.02 -17.17 5.95
N THR A 66 -6.85 -18.22 5.16
CA THR A 66 -7.65 -19.45 5.18
C THR A 66 -6.80 -20.59 4.62
N ASP A 67 -7.36 -21.78 4.50
CA ASP A 67 -6.68 -22.99 4.02
C ASP A 67 -6.04 -22.76 2.66
N GLU A 68 -4.94 -23.47 2.37
CA GLU A 68 -4.15 -23.35 1.13
C GLU A 68 -4.81 -24.00 -0.09
N GLU A 69 -6.14 -23.90 -0.15
CA GLU A 69 -6.96 -24.35 -1.27
C GLU A 69 -7.43 -23.14 -2.09
N LEU A 70 -7.65 -23.37 -3.38
CA LEU A 70 -8.27 -22.41 -4.28
C LEU A 70 -9.13 -23.10 -5.32
N GLU A 71 -10.18 -22.41 -5.75
CA GLU A 71 -11.06 -22.77 -6.85
C GLU A 71 -10.85 -21.76 -7.98
N TRP A 72 -10.52 -22.25 -9.18
CA TRP A 72 -10.44 -21.41 -10.37
C TRP A 72 -11.84 -20.96 -10.79
N LEU A 73 -11.99 -19.68 -11.11
CA LEU A 73 -13.24 -19.13 -11.61
C LEU A 73 -13.13 -18.86 -13.11
N GLU A 74 -14.09 -19.37 -13.88
CA GLU A 74 -14.18 -19.11 -15.30
C GLU A 74 -14.56 -17.65 -15.55
N THR A 75 -13.72 -16.93 -16.30
CA THR A 75 -13.90 -15.49 -16.58
C THR A 75 -14.44 -15.23 -17.99
N GLY A 76 -14.36 -16.23 -18.89
CA GLY A 76 -14.65 -16.05 -20.31
C GLY A 76 -13.63 -15.18 -21.05
N ASN A 77 -12.52 -14.79 -20.41
CA ASN A 77 -11.48 -13.94 -20.98
C ASN A 77 -10.09 -14.51 -20.68
N ASP A 78 -9.34 -14.84 -21.72
CA ASP A 78 -8.01 -15.47 -21.62
C ASP A 78 -6.93 -14.56 -21.00
N LYS A 79 -7.23 -13.27 -20.80
CA LYS A 79 -6.36 -12.29 -20.11
C LYS A 79 -6.79 -12.03 -18.67
N VAL A 80 -7.85 -12.63 -18.17
CA VAL A 80 -8.33 -12.43 -16.80
C VAL A 80 -8.21 -13.72 -16.01
N LEU A 81 -7.41 -13.67 -14.96
CA LEU A 81 -7.24 -14.75 -14.00
C LEU A 81 -8.11 -14.47 -12.78
N ALA A 82 -8.93 -15.43 -12.38
CA ALA A 82 -9.72 -15.33 -11.16
C ALA A 82 -9.70 -16.64 -10.37
N PHE A 83 -9.63 -16.52 -9.04
CA PHE A 83 -9.78 -17.66 -8.15
C PHE A 83 -10.47 -17.26 -6.84
N ARG A 84 -11.16 -18.22 -6.23
CA ARG A 84 -11.81 -18.10 -4.93
C ARG A 84 -11.09 -18.95 -3.89
N ARG A 85 -10.97 -18.44 -2.67
CA ARG A 85 -10.50 -19.15 -1.48
C ARG A 85 -11.70 -19.63 -0.63
N PRO A 86 -11.54 -20.64 0.25
CA PRO A 86 -12.65 -21.23 1.02
C PRO A 86 -13.50 -20.25 1.84
N ASN A 87 -12.91 -19.13 2.29
CA ASN A 87 -13.60 -18.10 3.06
C ASN A 87 -14.30 -17.02 2.21
N GLY A 88 -14.49 -17.25 0.91
CA GLY A 88 -15.16 -16.33 -0.01
C GLY A 88 -14.27 -15.20 -0.54
N TRP A 89 -12.99 -15.17 -0.19
CA TRP A 89 -12.04 -14.23 -0.78
C TRP A 89 -11.77 -14.58 -2.24
N VAL A 90 -12.12 -13.66 -3.14
CA VAL A 90 -11.88 -13.77 -4.58
C VAL A 90 -10.76 -12.82 -5.00
N ASN A 91 -9.78 -13.33 -5.73
CA ASN A 91 -8.79 -12.54 -6.44
C ASN A 91 -9.14 -12.51 -7.94
N ILE A 92 -9.12 -11.33 -8.55
CA ILE A 92 -9.29 -11.15 -9.99
C ILE A 92 -8.14 -10.28 -10.48
N THR A 93 -7.37 -10.76 -11.45
CA THR A 93 -6.25 -10.04 -12.06
C THR A 93 -6.44 -9.94 -13.56
N ASN A 94 -6.48 -8.72 -14.08
CA ASN A 94 -6.57 -8.42 -15.50
C ASN A 94 -5.16 -8.18 -16.07
N PHE A 95 -4.64 -9.17 -16.80
CA PHE A 95 -3.38 -9.07 -17.53
C PHE A 95 -3.51 -8.42 -18.91
N GLY A 96 -4.75 -8.13 -19.34
CA GLY A 96 -5.03 -7.44 -20.59
C GLY A 96 -4.94 -5.93 -20.46
N ASN A 97 -5.25 -5.23 -21.56
CA ASN A 97 -5.30 -3.77 -21.60
C ASN A 97 -6.72 -3.20 -21.50
N ASN A 98 -7.73 -4.03 -21.80
CA ASN A 98 -9.12 -3.59 -21.81
C ASN A 98 -9.75 -3.76 -20.43
N PRO A 99 -10.60 -2.81 -19.97
CA PRO A 99 -11.38 -2.98 -18.76
C PRO A 99 -12.27 -4.21 -18.81
N VAL A 100 -12.52 -4.82 -17.65
CA VAL A 100 -13.41 -5.97 -17.50
C VAL A 100 -14.39 -5.76 -16.34
N ASP A 101 -15.61 -6.24 -16.51
CA ASP A 101 -16.63 -6.15 -15.46
C ASP A 101 -16.26 -7.03 -14.27
N LEU A 102 -16.50 -6.51 -13.07
CA LEU A 102 -16.40 -7.29 -11.85
C LEU A 102 -17.74 -7.99 -11.59
N SER A 103 -17.67 -9.30 -11.32
CA SER A 103 -18.82 -10.06 -10.83
C SER A 103 -19.29 -9.55 -9.47
N ASP A 104 -20.56 -9.78 -9.11
CA ASP A 104 -21.14 -9.39 -7.81
C ASP A 104 -20.26 -9.76 -6.60
N GLY A 105 -20.19 -8.86 -5.62
CA GLY A 105 -19.46 -9.00 -4.36
C GLY A 105 -18.91 -7.66 -3.85
N ASP A 106 -18.38 -7.67 -2.63
CA ASP A 106 -17.80 -6.47 -2.01
C ASP A 106 -16.33 -6.31 -2.42
N VAL A 107 -15.99 -5.19 -3.04
CA VAL A 107 -14.59 -4.87 -3.38
C VAL A 107 -13.85 -4.44 -2.10
N LEU A 108 -12.82 -5.21 -1.73
CA LEU A 108 -11.99 -4.96 -0.55
C LEU A 108 -10.76 -4.13 -0.87
N LEU A 109 -10.15 -4.35 -2.04
CA LEU A 109 -8.92 -3.69 -2.47
C LEU A 109 -8.80 -3.72 -3.99
N THR A 110 -8.27 -2.66 -4.59
CA THR A 110 -7.88 -2.63 -6.01
C THR A 110 -6.50 -2.00 -6.19
N SER A 111 -5.72 -2.48 -7.14
CA SER A 111 -4.40 -1.90 -7.45
C SER A 111 -4.47 -0.65 -8.32
N SER A 112 -5.64 -0.37 -8.90
CA SER A 112 -5.95 0.88 -9.61
C SER A 112 -7.41 1.28 -9.37
N PRO A 113 -7.77 2.57 -9.51
CA PRO A 113 -9.16 3.01 -9.35
C PRO A 113 -10.09 2.32 -10.36
N LEU A 114 -11.23 1.83 -9.90
CA LEU A 114 -12.28 1.33 -10.79
C LEU A 114 -12.87 2.48 -11.61
N ARG A 115 -13.15 2.24 -12.88
CA ARG A 115 -13.86 3.17 -13.75
C ARG A 115 -15.18 2.53 -14.14
N GLU A 116 -16.30 3.18 -13.83
CA GLU A 116 -17.64 2.64 -14.12
C GLU A 116 -17.89 1.24 -13.51
N GLY A 117 -17.23 0.94 -12.38
CA GLY A 117 -17.31 -0.37 -11.73
C GLY A 117 -16.41 -1.45 -12.36
N GLN A 118 -15.66 -1.12 -13.41
CA GLN A 118 -14.80 -2.05 -14.13
C GLN A 118 -13.36 -2.06 -13.61
N LEU A 119 -12.73 -3.23 -13.69
CA LEU A 119 -11.33 -3.44 -13.41
C LEU A 119 -10.49 -3.12 -14.65
N ASN A 120 -9.67 -2.08 -14.56
CA ASN A 120 -8.79 -1.66 -15.67
C ASN A 120 -7.80 -2.76 -16.08
N GLY A 121 -7.22 -2.62 -17.27
CA GLY A 121 -6.07 -3.41 -17.67
C GLY A 121 -4.87 -3.27 -16.72
N ALA A 122 -4.03 -4.30 -16.65
CA ALA A 122 -2.87 -4.38 -15.76
C ALA A 122 -3.21 -4.09 -14.28
N SER A 123 -4.37 -4.56 -13.81
CA SER A 123 -4.80 -4.32 -12.43
C SER A 123 -5.47 -5.53 -11.78
N THR A 124 -5.53 -5.50 -10.45
CA THR A 124 -6.05 -6.58 -9.60
C THR A 124 -7.09 -6.05 -8.64
N ALA A 125 -8.14 -6.83 -8.41
CA ALA A 125 -9.14 -6.63 -7.36
C ALA A 125 -9.16 -7.81 -6.38
N TRP A 126 -9.33 -7.51 -5.10
CA TRP A 126 -9.72 -8.48 -4.07
C TRP A 126 -11.17 -8.20 -3.68
N MET A 127 -11.97 -9.25 -3.65
CA MET A 127 -13.40 -9.16 -3.34
C MET A 127 -13.79 -10.17 -2.26
N LYS A 128 -14.89 -9.90 -1.58
CA LYS A 128 -15.56 -10.84 -0.67
C LYS A 128 -16.92 -11.23 -1.23
N LYS A 129 -17.19 -12.54 -1.20
CA LYS A 129 -18.45 -13.16 -1.61
C LYS A 129 -18.97 -14.09 -0.54
#